data_AF-A0A535ZC26-F1
#
_entry.id   AF-A0A535ZC26-F1
#
_cell.length_a   1.000
_cell.length_b   1.000
_cell.length_c   1.000
_cell.angle_alpha   90.00
_cell.angle_beta   90.00
_cell.angle_gamma   90.00
#
_symmetry.space_group_name_H-M   'P 1'
#
loop_
_entity.id
_entity.type
_entity.pdbx_description
1 polymer ?
#
loop_
_entity_poly.entity_id
_entity_poly.type
_entity_poly.pdbx_seq_one_letter_code
_entity_poly.pdbx_strand_id
1 'polypeptide(L)'
;MTQSLRGRLLIGVISLVVVGLLIADIATYALFQRSLLDRIDSELTARSTVDTAVFILSGARGPGPAVDYPAGTVTELLATDGSVAASATLRVGGSNSF
;
A
#
# COMPACT_ATOMS: atom_id res chain seq x y z
N MET A 1 -6.33 56.60 -17.91
CA MET A 1 -7.20 56.00 -16.88
C MET A 1 -7.70 54.65 -17.36
N THR A 2 -7.04 53.54 -17.03
CA THR A 2 -7.44 52.19 -17.50
C THR A 2 -7.54 51.16 -16.37
N GLN A 3 -7.48 51.58 -15.10
CA GLN A 3 -6.94 50.71 -14.05
C GLN A 3 -7.94 49.98 -13.14
N SER A 4 -9.25 50.24 -13.15
CA SER A 4 -10.14 49.64 -12.12
C SER A 4 -10.94 48.41 -12.58
N LEU A 5 -11.40 48.33 -13.84
CA LEU A 5 -12.30 47.27 -14.27
C LEU A 5 -11.58 46.01 -14.73
N ARG A 6 -10.55 46.17 -15.58
CA ARG A 6 -9.77 45.04 -16.11
C ARG A 6 -8.96 44.34 -15.02
N GLY A 7 -8.40 45.09 -14.07
CA GLY A 7 -7.64 44.53 -12.95
C GLY A 7 -8.48 43.64 -12.02
N ARG A 8 -9.71 44.05 -11.69
CA ARG A 8 -10.62 43.25 -10.84
C ARG A 8 -11.06 41.96 -11.52
N LEU A 9 -11.31 42.02 -12.83
CA LEU A 9 -11.64 40.84 -13.63
C LEU A 9 -10.44 39.87 -13.70
N LEU A 10 -9.23 40.40 -13.89
CA LEU A 10 -8.00 39.61 -13.96
C LEU A 10 -7.70 38.92 -12.61
N ILE A 11 -7.83 39.63 -11.49
CA ILE A 11 -7.64 39.04 -10.15
C ILE A 11 -8.68 37.94 -9.87
N GLY A 12 -9.94 38.13 -10.27
CA GLY A 12 -10.98 37.13 -10.11
C GLY A 12 -10.73 35.86 -10.93
N VAL A 13 -10.22 36.01 -12.15
CA VAL A 13 -9.85 34.86 -12.99
C VAL A 13 -8.60 34.16 -12.43
N ILE A 14 -7.58 34.90 -12.00
CA ILE A 14 -6.38 34.30 -11.38
C ILE A 14 -6.77 33.53 -10.12
N SER A 15 -7.60 34.10 -9.24
CA SER A 15 -8.00 33.41 -8.01
C SER A 15 -8.79 32.14 -8.34
N LEU A 16 -9.70 32.19 -9.31
CA LEU A 16 -10.45 31.03 -9.76
C LEU A 16 -9.54 29.93 -10.30
N VAL A 17 -8.53 30.29 -11.10
CA VAL A 17 -7.55 29.35 -11.65
C VAL A 17 -6.71 28.73 -10.54
N VAL A 18 -6.22 29.53 -9.58
CA VAL A 18 -5.42 29.03 -8.46
C VAL A 18 -6.21 28.05 -7.59
N VAL A 19 -7.48 28.37 -7.29
CA VAL A 19 -8.36 27.46 -6.53
C VAL A 19 -8.61 26.17 -7.32
N GLY A 20 -8.88 26.26 -8.62
CA GLY A 20 -9.04 25.09 -9.48
C GLY A 20 -7.80 24.19 -9.52
N LEU A 21 -6.62 24.80 -9.59
CA LEU A 21 -5.34 24.08 -9.57
C LEU A 21 -5.07 23.41 -8.22
N LEU A 22 -5.39 24.07 -7.10
CA LEU A 22 -5.25 23.46 -5.77
C LEU A 22 -6.15 22.23 -5.60
N ILE A 23 -7.41 22.32 -6.04
CA ILE A 23 -8.34 21.19 -6.00
C ILE A 23 -7.84 20.06 -6.91
N ALA A 24 -7.36 20.39 -8.11
CA ALA A 24 -6.80 19.42 -9.04
C ALA A 24 -5.55 18.73 -8.45
N ASP A 25 -4.65 19.46 -7.81
CA ASP A 25 -3.45 18.92 -7.18
C ASP A 25 -3.80 17.93 -6.04
N ILE A 26 -4.75 18.30 -5.18
CA ILE A 26 -5.25 17.40 -4.12
C ILE A 26 -5.90 16.16 -4.72
N ALA A 27 -6.71 16.32 -5.77
CA ALA A 27 -7.37 15.20 -6.44
C ALA A 27 -6.34 14.27 -7.12
N THR A 28 -5.33 14.84 -7.77
CA THR A 28 -4.23 14.10 -8.39
C THR A 28 -3.42 13.36 -7.32
N TYR A 29 -3.06 14.02 -6.22
CA TYR A 29 -2.36 13.39 -5.10
C TYR A 29 -3.18 12.25 -4.49
N ALA A 30 -4.48 12.47 -4.26
CA ALA A 30 -5.37 11.43 -3.75
C ALA A 30 -5.51 10.25 -4.71
N LEU A 31 -5.55 10.49 -6.04
CA LEU A 31 -5.56 9.42 -7.04
C LEU A 31 -4.26 8.62 -7.04
N PHE A 32 -3.11 9.30 -7.00
CA PHE A 32 -1.80 8.64 -6.96
C PHE A 32 -1.65 7.82 -5.68
N GLN A 33 -1.99 8.41 -4.53
CA GLN A 33 -1.93 7.72 -3.25
C GLN A 33 -2.83 6.49 -3.23
N ARG A 34 -4.06 6.62 -3.75
CA ARG A 34 -5.00 5.50 -3.78
C ARG A 34 -4.54 4.40 -4.72
N SER A 35 -3.98 4.72 -5.89
CA SER A 35 -3.46 3.71 -6.81
C SER A 35 -2.27 2.93 -6.23
N LEU A 36 -1.42 3.56 -5.42
CA LEU A 36 -0.26 2.90 -4.83
C LEU A 36 -0.67 2.01 -3.64
N LEU A 37 -1.51 2.54 -2.75
CA LEU A 37 -1.98 1.80 -1.58
C LEU A 37 -2.90 0.64 -1.96
N ASP A 38 -3.84 0.86 -2.88
CA ASP A 38 -4.79 -0.19 -3.30
C ASP A 38 -4.08 -1.36 -4.00
N ARG A 39 -2.96 -1.08 -4.69
CA ARG A 39 -2.16 -2.12 -5.34
C ARG A 39 -1.33 -2.92 -4.33
N ILE A 40 -0.74 -2.26 -3.33
CA ILE A 40 -0.02 -2.92 -2.23
C ILE A 40 -1.00 -3.76 -1.38
N ASP A 41 -2.15 -3.20 -1.05
CA ASP A 41 -3.20 -3.90 -0.29
C ASP A 41 -3.75 -5.10 -1.08
N SER A 42 -3.88 -4.98 -2.41
CA SER A 42 -4.28 -6.09 -3.28
C SER A 42 -3.22 -7.20 -3.33
N GLU A 43 -1.93 -6.87 -3.35
CA GLU A 43 -0.84 -7.85 -3.31
C GLU A 43 -0.69 -8.51 -1.91
N LEU A 44 -0.93 -7.77 -0.82
CA LEU A 44 -0.94 -8.32 0.54
C LEU A 44 -2.17 -9.19 0.82
N THR A 45 -3.34 -8.77 0.34
CA THR A 45 -4.60 -9.51 0.48
C THR A 45 -4.71 -10.62 -0.56
N ALA A 46 -3.79 -10.68 -1.53
CA ALA A 46 -3.75 -11.74 -2.52
C ALA A 46 -3.73 -13.10 -1.81
N ARG A 47 -4.62 -13.99 -2.26
CA ARG A 47 -4.81 -15.30 -1.65
C ARG A 47 -3.52 -16.13 -1.64
N SER A 48 -2.60 -15.91 -2.57
CA SER A 48 -1.28 -16.53 -2.61
C SER A 48 -0.38 -16.13 -1.44
N THR A 49 -0.41 -14.85 -1.05
CA THR A 49 0.37 -14.29 0.07
C THR A 49 -0.16 -14.83 1.39
N VAL A 50 -1.48 -14.83 1.56
CA VAL A 50 -2.16 -15.34 2.76
C VAL A 50 -1.93 -16.84 2.92
N ASP A 51 -2.08 -17.63 1.86
CA ASP A 51 -1.90 -19.09 1.90
C ASP A 51 -0.44 -19.48 2.20
N THR A 52 0.51 -18.73 1.66
CA THR A 52 1.95 -18.89 1.97
C THR A 52 2.23 -18.57 3.44
N ALA A 53 1.71 -17.45 3.96
CA ALA A 53 1.90 -17.09 5.36
C ALA A 53 1.30 -18.14 6.31
N VAL A 54 0.09 -18.62 6.03
CA VAL A 54 -0.54 -19.69 6.82
C VAL A 54 0.24 -20.99 6.73
N PHE A 55 0.76 -21.35 5.55
CA PHE A 55 1.58 -22.55 5.38
C PHE A 55 2.89 -22.48 6.19
N ILE A 56 3.60 -21.35 6.17
CA ILE A 56 4.84 -21.16 6.93
C ILE A 56 4.54 -21.17 8.44
N LEU A 57 3.49 -20.47 8.87
CA LEU A 57 3.11 -20.34 10.28
C LEU A 57 2.57 -21.66 10.87
N SER A 58 1.90 -22.48 10.07
CA SER A 58 1.38 -23.80 10.49
C SER A 58 2.45 -24.87 10.65
N GLY A 59 3.68 -24.63 10.14
CA GLY A 59 4.76 -25.62 10.19
C GLY A 59 4.49 -26.89 9.38
N ALA A 60 3.56 -26.83 8.43
CA ALA A 60 3.17 -27.96 7.59
C ALA A 60 4.37 -28.49 6.78
N ARG A 61 4.61 -29.81 6.84
CA ARG A 61 5.66 -30.49 6.05
C ARG A 61 5.02 -31.10 4.81
N GLY A 62 5.25 -30.50 3.64
CA GLY A 62 4.75 -30.97 2.35
C GLY A 62 5.07 -29.97 1.23
N PRO A 63 4.71 -30.26 -0.03
CA PRO A 63 4.77 -29.28 -1.11
C PRO A 63 3.84 -28.12 -0.75
N GLY A 64 4.42 -26.98 -0.41
CA GLY A 64 3.68 -25.76 -0.13
C GLY A 64 3.17 -25.10 -1.42
N PRO A 65 2.45 -23.97 -1.30
CA PRO A 65 2.10 -23.13 -2.43
C PRO A 65 3.34 -22.78 -3.27
N ALA A 66 3.18 -22.50 -4.56
CA ALA A 66 4.30 -22.01 -5.37
C ALA A 66 4.71 -20.61 -4.85
N VAL A 67 5.74 -20.58 -4.00
CA VAL A 67 6.19 -19.38 -3.30
C VAL A 67 7.21 -18.65 -4.18
N ASP A 68 6.88 -17.43 -4.62
CA ASP A 68 7.81 -16.54 -5.34
C ASP A 68 8.52 -15.56 -4.38
N TYR A 69 8.74 -16.00 -3.15
CA TYR A 69 9.39 -15.22 -2.10
C TYR A 69 10.79 -15.79 -1.82
N PRO A 70 11.80 -14.93 -1.65
CA PRO A 70 13.17 -15.37 -1.41
C PRO A 70 13.33 -16.07 -0.05
N ALA A 71 14.39 -16.87 0.08
CA ALA A 71 14.79 -17.44 1.37
C ALA A 71 15.00 -16.32 2.41
N GLY A 72 14.53 -16.53 3.64
CA GLY A 72 14.66 -15.57 4.73
C GLY A 72 13.48 -14.61 4.90
N THR A 73 12.41 -14.75 4.09
CA THR A 73 11.16 -14.02 4.33
C THR A 73 10.58 -14.39 5.70
N VAL A 74 10.40 -13.38 6.55
CA VAL A 74 9.76 -13.52 7.85
C VAL A 74 8.26 -13.33 7.68
N THR A 75 7.47 -14.27 8.17
CA THR A 75 6.02 -14.15 8.28
C THR A 75 5.65 -14.03 9.74
N GLU A 76 4.93 -12.96 10.08
CA GLU A 76 4.52 -12.66 11.44
C GLU A 76 3.01 -12.47 11.47
N LEU A 77 2.36 -13.15 12.41
CA LEU A 77 0.96 -12.93 12.74
C LEU A 77 0.89 -11.92 13.86
N LEU A 78 0.31 -10.76 13.57
CA LEU A 78 0.09 -9.71 14.56
C LEU A 78 -1.33 -9.87 15.14
N ALA A 79 -1.45 -9.71 16.45
CA ALA A 79 -2.72 -9.58 17.14
C ALA A 79 -3.32 -8.18 16.91
N THR A 80 -4.60 -8.01 17.26
CA THR A 80 -5.35 -6.75 17.03
C THR A 80 -4.79 -5.55 17.79
N ASP A 81 -3.97 -5.80 18.81
CA ASP A 81 -3.24 -4.80 19.60
C ASP A 81 -1.85 -4.44 19.02
N GLY A 82 -1.48 -5.06 17.89
CA GLY A 82 -0.16 -4.90 17.25
C GLY A 82 0.94 -5.73 17.89
N SER A 83 0.64 -6.58 18.88
CA SER A 83 1.62 -7.51 19.44
C SER A 83 1.83 -8.71 18.51
N VAL A 84 3.01 -9.33 18.59
CA VAL A 84 3.37 -10.50 17.79
C VAL A 84 2.73 -11.74 18.39
N ALA A 85 1.76 -12.33 17.69
CA ALA A 85 1.11 -13.58 18.11
C ALA A 85 1.93 -14.82 17.70
N ALA A 86 2.56 -14.79 16.52
CA ALA A 86 3.45 -15.86 16.05
C ALA A 86 4.41 -15.34 14.98
N SER A 87 5.64 -15.85 14.94
CA SER A 87 6.61 -15.53 13.89
C SER A 87 7.22 -16.81 13.34
N ALA A 88 7.47 -16.84 12.04
CA ALA A 88 8.12 -17.96 11.36
C ALA A 88 8.92 -17.45 10.16
N THR A 89 9.99 -18.15 9.80
CA THR A 89 10.86 -17.76 8.67
C THR A 89 10.81 -18.81 7.56
N LEU A 90 10.65 -18.34 6.33
CA LEU A 90 10.75 -19.17 5.14
C LEU A 90 12.22 -19.57 4.92
N ARG A 91 12.55 -20.83 5.16
CA ARG A 91 13.87 -21.39 4.81
C ARG A 91 13.77 -22.11 3.46
N VAL A 92 14.60 -21.72 2.48
CA VAL A 92 14.75 -22.50 1.25
C VAL A 92 15.49 -23.79 1.58
N GLY A 93 14.80 -24.93 1.42
CA GLY A 93 15.39 -26.25 1.63
C GLY A 93 15.36 -26.77 3.07
N GLY A 94 14.18 -26.92 3.66
CA GLY A 94 13.95 -27.88 4.75
C GLY A 94 13.87 -27.29 6.16
N SER A 95 12.72 -27.58 6.79
CA SER A 95 12.34 -27.48 8.20
C SER A 95 12.29 -26.07 8.82
N ASN A 96 11.08 -25.67 9.22
CA ASN A 96 10.81 -24.49 10.04
C ASN A 96 11.23 -24.75 11.49
N SER A 97 11.91 -23.79 12.12
CA SER A 97 12.19 -23.77 13.57
C SER A 97 11.42 -22.60 14.18
N PHE A 98 10.63 -22.90 15.22
CA PHE A 98 9.82 -21.98 16.00
C PHE A 98 10.65 -21.16 16.98
#